data_AF-A0A7X6TUZ3-F1
#
_entry.id   AF-A0A7X6TUZ3-F1
#
_cell.length_a   1.000
_cell.length_b   1.000
_cell.length_c   1.000
_cell.angle_alpha   90.00
_cell.angle_beta   90.00
_cell.angle_gamma   90.00
#
_symmetry.space_group_name_H-M   'P 1'
#
loop_
_entity.id
_entity.type
_entity.pdbx_description
1 polymer ?
#
loop_
_entity_poly.entity_id
_entity_poly.type
_entity_poly.pdbx_seq_one_letter_code
_entity_poly.pdbx_strand_id
1 'polypeptide(L)'
;MKYFGKTLYVLLATLIRTLPYIIFIMTHLAWGVYSYMIDPLSLLDVSTIPGTIGAFNWLYLSLGVLILVFLTMEFKLLAYSTFLGAFLGQNLHFLRQWDISVYNLSLPSLQNTWYALIFLGLLIGFLLQVLYTGGRKYYKVKQYNFMRQQRQKQTAPSESE
;
A
#
# COMPACT_ATOMS: atom_id res chain seq x y z
N MET A 1 25.24 10.82 22.71
CA MET A 1 24.52 9.82 21.88
C MET A 1 23.36 10.42 21.07
N LYS A 2 23.58 11.51 20.31
CA LYS A 2 22.51 12.15 19.49
C LYS A 2 22.18 11.37 18.20
N TYR A 3 23.12 10.56 17.71
CA TYR A 3 22.95 9.81 16.46
C TYR A 3 22.27 8.46 16.66
N PHE A 4 22.48 7.80 17.81
CA PHE A 4 21.90 6.48 18.09
C PHE A 4 20.36 6.49 18.08
N GLY A 5 19.75 7.53 18.67
CA GLY A 5 18.29 7.70 18.64
C GLY A 5 17.75 7.97 17.23
N LYS A 6 18.49 8.69 16.38
CA LYS A 6 18.09 8.93 14.98
C LYS A 6 18.18 7.65 14.15
N THR A 7 19.25 6.86 14.32
CA THR A 7 19.41 5.57 13.64
C THR A 7 18.33 4.57 14.08
N LEU A 8 18.02 4.50 15.37
CA LEU A 8 16.94 3.66 15.90
C LEU A 8 15.57 4.08 15.34
N TYR A 9 15.31 5.39 15.24
CA TYR A 9 14.08 5.90 14.66
C TYR A 9 13.95 5.56 13.17
N VAL A 10 15.03 5.64 12.41
CA VAL A 10 15.04 5.23 10.99
C VAL A 10 14.80 3.73 10.86
N LEU A 11 15.45 2.91 11.70
CA LEU A 11 15.23 1.46 11.70
C LEU A 11 13.77 1.12 12.03
N LEU A 12 13.20 1.68 13.10
CA LEU A 12 11.80 1.50 13.48
C LEU A 12 10.83 1.98 12.39
N ALA A 13 11.09 3.14 11.81
CA ALA A 13 10.27 3.68 10.72
C ALA A 13 10.31 2.79 9.48
N THR A 14 11.47 2.25 9.13
CA THR A 14 11.61 1.29 8.02
C THR A 14 10.87 0.00 8.33
N LEU A 15 11.01 -0.54 9.55
CA LEU A 15 10.36 -1.79 9.98
C LEU A 15 8.83 -1.68 9.95
N ILE A 16 8.29 -0.55 10.42
CA ILE A 16 6.85 -0.25 10.36
C ILE A 16 6.37 -0.08 8.91
N ARG A 17 7.20 0.52 8.04
CA ARG A 17 6.87 0.69 6.61
C ARG A 17 6.96 -0.61 5.81
N THR A 18 7.77 -1.57 6.24
CA THR A 18 7.83 -2.92 5.63
C THR A 18 6.70 -3.83 6.10
N LEU A 19 5.99 -3.47 7.19
CA LEU A 19 4.97 -4.30 7.81
C LEU A 19 3.81 -4.67 6.85
N PRO A 20 3.28 -3.77 5.99
CA PRO A 20 2.31 -4.15 4.97
C PRO A 20 2.83 -5.20 4.00
N TYR A 21 4.10 -5.12 3.59
CA TYR A 21 4.72 -6.11 2.72
C TYR A 21 4.88 -7.47 3.41
N ILE A 22 5.28 -7.48 4.68
CA ILE A 22 5.39 -8.71 5.49
C ILE A 22 4.00 -9.37 5.61
N ILE A 23 2.96 -8.61 5.94
CA ILE A 23 1.58 -9.13 5.99
C ILE A 23 1.19 -9.73 4.64
N PHE A 24 1.46 -9.02 3.55
CA PHE A 24 1.12 -9.44 2.19
C PHE A 24 1.76 -10.78 1.82
N ILE A 25 3.07 -10.95 2.08
CA ILE A 25 3.79 -12.21 1.85
C ILE A 25 3.26 -13.32 2.74
N MET A 26 3.09 -13.06 4.05
CA MET A 26 2.64 -14.08 4.99
C MET A 26 1.24 -14.60 4.62
N THR A 27 0.34 -13.70 4.20
CA THR A 27 -0.98 -14.09 3.70
C THR A 27 -0.89 -14.89 2.41
N HIS A 28 0.04 -14.56 1.50
CA HIS A 28 0.25 -15.35 0.28
C HIS A 28 0.76 -16.75 0.60
N LEU A 29 1.73 -16.85 1.50
CA LEU A 29 2.34 -18.12 1.89
C LEU A 29 1.34 -19.03 2.61
N ALA A 30 0.55 -18.47 3.53
CA ALA A 30 -0.51 -19.22 4.23
C ALA A 30 -1.55 -19.79 3.26
N TRP A 31 -2.02 -18.98 2.32
CA TRP A 31 -2.95 -19.43 1.29
C TRP A 31 -2.32 -20.40 0.29
N GLY A 32 -1.04 -20.21 -0.06
CA GLY A 32 -0.31 -21.12 -0.94
C GLY A 32 -0.23 -22.54 -0.37
N VAL A 33 0.09 -22.65 0.92
CA VAL A 33 0.09 -23.94 1.64
C VAL A 33 -1.31 -24.54 1.67
N TYR A 34 -2.33 -23.73 1.98
CA TYR A 34 -3.70 -24.23 2.19
C TYR A 34 -4.44 -24.60 0.90
N SER A 35 -4.36 -23.77 -0.14
CA SER A 35 -5.09 -23.99 -1.40
C SER A 35 -4.47 -25.03 -2.30
N TYR A 36 -3.14 -25.19 -2.26
CA TYR A 36 -2.43 -26.11 -3.15
C TYR A 36 -1.93 -27.37 -2.43
N MET A 37 -2.25 -27.54 -1.14
CA MET A 37 -1.74 -28.62 -0.29
C MET A 37 -0.22 -28.81 -0.43
N ILE A 38 0.51 -27.69 -0.62
CA ILE A 38 1.96 -27.73 -0.79
C ILE A 38 2.55 -28.00 0.59
N ASP A 39 3.36 -29.06 0.69
CA ASP A 39 4.15 -29.32 1.90
C ASP A 39 5.04 -28.10 2.18
N PRO A 40 4.90 -27.41 3.33
CA PRO A 40 5.66 -26.20 3.63
C PRO A 40 7.18 -26.41 3.59
N LEU A 41 7.68 -27.63 3.80
CA LEU A 41 9.09 -27.98 3.63
C LEU A 41 9.52 -28.04 2.16
N SER A 42 8.60 -28.39 1.26
CA SER A 42 8.86 -28.40 -0.18
C SER A 42 8.96 -27.01 -0.82
N LEU A 43 8.53 -25.95 -0.11
CA LEU A 43 8.74 -24.56 -0.54
C LEU A 43 10.18 -24.07 -0.34
N LEU A 44 11.01 -24.82 0.40
CA LEU A 44 12.46 -24.55 0.51
C LEU A 44 13.21 -24.96 -0.76
N ASP A 45 12.64 -25.86 -1.57
CA ASP A 45 13.16 -26.25 -2.87
C ASP A 45 12.45 -25.42 -3.97
N VAL A 46 13.22 -24.58 -4.67
CA VAL A 46 12.69 -23.66 -5.69
C VAL A 46 12.14 -24.44 -6.89
N SER A 47 12.60 -25.69 -7.10
CA SER A 47 12.23 -26.52 -8.25
C SER A 47 10.82 -27.12 -8.16
N THR A 48 10.26 -27.25 -6.95
CA THR A 48 8.93 -27.78 -6.67
C THR A 48 7.83 -26.72 -6.70
N ILE A 49 8.19 -25.45 -6.87
CA ILE A 49 7.22 -24.35 -7.01
C ILE A 49 6.60 -24.43 -8.41
N PRO A 50 5.28 -24.69 -8.56
CA PRO A 50 4.62 -24.71 -9.87
C PRO A 50 4.89 -23.41 -10.64
N GLY A 51 5.24 -23.51 -11.93
CA GLY A 51 5.60 -22.34 -12.75
C GLY A 51 4.50 -21.27 -12.85
N THR A 52 3.24 -21.66 -12.70
CA THR A 52 2.09 -20.74 -12.56
C THR A 52 2.18 -19.90 -11.28
N ILE A 53 2.70 -20.42 -10.18
CA ILE A 53 2.98 -19.68 -8.94
C ILE A 53 4.18 -18.74 -9.13
N GLY A 54 5.15 -19.10 -9.98
CA GLY A 54 6.31 -18.25 -10.30
C GLY A 54 5.92 -16.87 -10.84
N ALA A 55 4.98 -16.80 -11.79
CA ALA A 55 4.48 -15.53 -12.32
C ALA A 55 3.74 -14.69 -11.26
N PHE A 56 3.03 -15.36 -10.35
CA PHE A 56 2.39 -14.71 -9.21
C PHE A 56 3.43 -14.14 -8.24
N ASN A 57 4.47 -14.90 -7.90
CA ASN A 57 5.56 -14.46 -7.02
C ASN A 57 6.25 -13.18 -7.53
N TRP A 58 6.48 -13.08 -8.84
CA TRP A 58 7.02 -11.85 -9.44
C TRP A 58 6.08 -10.66 -9.29
N LEU A 59 4.77 -10.86 -9.44
CA LEU A 59 3.77 -9.82 -9.21
C LEU A 59 3.77 -9.38 -7.73
N TYR A 60 3.80 -10.33 -6.79
CA TYR A 60 3.85 -10.07 -5.35
C TYR A 60 5.10 -9.25 -4.97
N LEU A 61 6.26 -9.65 -5.47
CA LEU A 61 7.52 -8.98 -5.21
C LEU A 61 7.52 -7.57 -5.82
N SER A 62 7.04 -7.42 -7.05
CA SER A 62 6.93 -6.12 -7.73
C SER A 62 5.97 -5.18 -7.01
N LEU A 63 4.81 -5.67 -6.55
CA LEU A 63 3.85 -4.91 -5.74
C LEU A 63 4.45 -4.46 -4.41
N GLY A 64 5.19 -5.35 -3.75
CA GLY A 64 5.89 -5.03 -2.51
C GLY A 64 6.91 -3.92 -2.67
N VAL A 65 7.75 -4.01 -3.69
CA VAL A 65 8.72 -2.98 -4.06
C VAL A 65 8.01 -1.67 -4.38
N LEU A 66 6.92 -1.71 -5.14
CA LEU A 66 6.13 -0.52 -5.50
C LEU A 66 5.52 0.18 -4.28
N ILE A 67 4.93 -0.57 -3.34
CA ILE A 67 4.40 -0.04 -2.08
C ILE A 67 5.53 0.59 -1.24
N LEU A 68 6.68 -0.07 -1.16
CA LEU A 68 7.86 0.45 -0.45
C LEU A 68 8.38 1.75 -1.08
N VAL A 69 8.44 1.82 -2.41
CA VAL A 69 8.82 3.03 -3.14
C VAL A 69 7.84 4.16 -2.82
N PHE A 70 6.53 3.92 -2.86
CA PHE A 70 5.54 4.94 -2.50
C PHE A 70 5.66 5.42 -1.06
N LEU A 71 5.90 4.53 -0.10
CA LEU A 71 6.13 4.91 1.30
C LEU A 71 7.42 5.71 1.47
N THR A 72 8.46 5.39 0.69
CA THR A 72 9.75 6.09 0.70
C THR A 72 9.63 7.50 0.11
N MET A 73 8.87 7.65 -0.97
CA MET A 73 8.57 8.94 -1.60
C MET A 73 7.51 9.76 -0.84
N GLU A 74 7.10 9.33 0.35
CA GLU A 74 6.05 9.94 1.17
C GLU A 74 4.64 9.98 0.53
N PHE A 75 4.39 9.18 -0.50
CA PHE A 75 3.05 8.96 -1.08
C PHE A 75 2.26 7.92 -0.28
N LYS A 76 2.05 8.21 1.00
CA LYS A 76 1.47 7.26 1.96
C LYS A 76 0.06 6.80 1.57
N LEU A 77 -0.79 7.72 1.09
CA LEU A 77 -2.16 7.39 0.71
C LEU A 77 -2.20 6.47 -0.51
N LEU A 78 -1.32 6.73 -1.48
CA LEU A 78 -1.15 5.89 -2.66
C LEU A 78 -0.65 4.49 -2.26
N ALA A 79 0.34 4.42 -1.37
CA ALA A 79 0.87 3.15 -0.86
C ALA A 79 -0.21 2.31 -0.16
N TYR A 80 -0.95 2.90 0.79
CA TYR A 80 -1.96 2.17 1.56
C TYR A 80 -3.14 1.74 0.69
N SER A 81 -3.59 2.57 -0.23
CA SER A 81 -4.68 2.23 -1.14
C SER A 81 -4.28 1.10 -2.10
N THR A 82 -3.05 1.14 -2.62
CA THR A 82 -2.50 0.07 -3.48
C THR A 82 -2.35 -1.23 -2.71
N PHE A 83 -1.83 -1.18 -1.47
CA PHE A 83 -1.75 -2.33 -0.58
C PHE A 83 -3.14 -2.93 -0.33
N LEU A 84 -4.13 -2.10 0.00
CA LEU A 84 -5.47 -2.56 0.33
C LEU A 84 -6.17 -3.19 -0.89
N GLY A 85 -6.03 -2.60 -2.08
CA GLY A 85 -6.54 -3.18 -3.33
C GLY A 85 -5.87 -4.52 -3.66
N ALA A 86 -4.54 -4.59 -3.53
CA ALA A 86 -3.79 -5.83 -3.75
C ALA A 86 -4.16 -6.92 -2.74
N PHE A 87 -4.29 -6.57 -1.45
CA PHE A 87 -4.63 -7.48 -0.36
C PHE A 87 -6.05 -8.02 -0.49
N LEU A 88 -7.04 -7.14 -0.75
CA LEU A 88 -8.43 -7.58 -0.95
C LEU A 88 -8.56 -8.50 -2.16
N GLY A 89 -7.97 -8.13 -3.29
CA GLY A 89 -8.04 -8.95 -4.50
C GLY A 89 -7.33 -10.29 -4.35
N GLN A 90 -6.23 -10.33 -3.58
CA GLN A 90 -5.58 -11.59 -3.21
C GLN A 90 -6.51 -12.50 -2.41
N ASN A 91 -7.15 -11.98 -1.35
CA ASN A 91 -8.04 -12.78 -0.51
C ASN A 91 -9.24 -13.29 -1.31
N LEU A 92 -9.83 -12.47 -2.19
CA LEU A 92 -10.92 -12.90 -3.07
C LEU A 92 -10.48 -13.98 -4.06
N HIS A 93 -9.30 -13.84 -4.65
CA HIS A 93 -8.74 -14.85 -5.54
C HIS A 93 -8.56 -16.19 -4.81
N PHE A 94 -8.02 -16.17 -3.59
CA PHE A 94 -7.79 -17.39 -2.82
C PHE A 94 -9.07 -18.02 -2.27
N LEU A 95 -10.04 -17.23 -1.80
CA LEU A 95 -11.36 -17.74 -1.42
C LEU A 95 -12.03 -18.47 -2.58
N ARG A 96 -11.89 -17.94 -3.80
CA ARG A 96 -12.41 -18.60 -5.00
C ARG A 96 -11.67 -19.90 -5.34
N GLN A 97 -10.35 -19.92 -5.24
CA GLN A 97 -9.56 -21.15 -5.42
C GLN A 97 -9.92 -22.19 -4.37
N TRP A 98 -10.17 -21.76 -3.14
CA TRP A 98 -10.65 -22.62 -2.07
C TRP A 98 -12.03 -23.20 -2.39
N ASP A 99 -13.00 -22.39 -2.82
CA ASP A 99 -14.32 -22.86 -3.23
C ASP A 99 -14.22 -23.89 -4.38
N ILE A 100 -13.36 -23.63 -5.37
CA ILE A 100 -13.10 -24.56 -6.47
C ILE A 100 -12.55 -25.89 -5.94
N SER A 101 -11.57 -25.85 -5.01
CA SER A 101 -10.94 -27.04 -4.45
C SER A 101 -11.86 -27.87 -3.54
N VAL A 102 -12.74 -27.22 -2.77
CA VAL A 102 -13.62 -27.90 -1.81
C VAL A 102 -14.87 -28.44 -2.50
N TYR A 103 -15.45 -27.67 -3.41
CA TYR A 103 -16.73 -27.98 -4.03
C TYR A 103 -16.62 -28.55 -5.45
N ASN A 104 -15.39 -28.72 -5.98
CA ASN A 104 -15.13 -29.19 -7.35
C ASN A 104 -15.89 -28.37 -8.42
N LEU A 105 -16.00 -27.06 -8.19
CA LEU A 105 -16.72 -26.15 -9.09
C LEU A 105 -15.82 -25.71 -10.24
N SER A 106 -16.31 -25.74 -11.48
CA SER A 106 -15.59 -25.26 -12.68
C SER A 106 -15.74 -23.74 -12.85
N LEU A 107 -15.29 -22.98 -11.86
CA LEU A 107 -15.42 -21.53 -11.86
C LEU A 107 -14.21 -20.86 -12.53
N PRO A 108 -14.42 -19.77 -13.31
CA PRO A 108 -13.30 -19.03 -13.89
C PRO A 108 -12.42 -18.40 -12.81
N SER A 109 -11.11 -18.38 -13.06
CA SER A 109 -10.12 -17.76 -12.17
C SER A 109 -10.39 -16.26 -12.01
N LEU A 110 -10.29 -15.73 -10.79
CA LEU A 110 -10.47 -14.30 -10.49
C LEU A 110 -9.18 -13.48 -10.69
N GLN A 111 -8.23 -13.94 -11.50
CA GLN A 111 -6.95 -13.26 -11.71
C GLN A 111 -7.14 -11.86 -12.31
N ASN A 112 -8.02 -11.71 -13.30
CA ASN A 112 -8.36 -10.40 -13.87
C ASN A 112 -9.03 -9.47 -12.84
N THR A 113 -9.84 -10.03 -11.94
CA THR A 113 -10.45 -9.27 -10.83
C THR A 113 -9.39 -8.78 -9.86
N TRP A 114 -8.36 -9.59 -9.58
CA TRP A 114 -7.25 -9.17 -8.75
C TRP A 114 -6.48 -8.00 -9.37
N TYR A 115 -6.15 -8.07 -10.66
CA TYR A 115 -5.53 -6.95 -11.38
C TYR A 115 -6.40 -5.69 -11.39
N ALA A 116 -7.71 -5.84 -11.59
CA ALA A 116 -8.65 -4.74 -11.54
C ALA A 116 -8.67 -4.06 -10.15
N LEU A 117 -8.61 -4.84 -9.07
CA LEU A 117 -8.58 -4.31 -7.70
C LEU A 117 -7.26 -3.62 -7.36
N ILE A 118 -6.14 -4.12 -7.86
CA ILE A 118 -4.84 -3.43 -7.76
C ILE A 118 -4.92 -2.07 -8.47
N PHE A 119 -5.43 -2.05 -9.70
CA PHE A 119 -5.57 -0.83 -10.49
C PHE A 119 -6.54 0.16 -9.84
N LEU A 120 -7.68 -0.31 -9.31
CA LEU A 120 -8.63 0.52 -8.57
C LEU A 120 -7.99 1.10 -7.32
N GLY A 121 -7.21 0.31 -6.58
CA GLY A 121 -6.42 0.77 -5.44
C GLY A 121 -5.42 1.86 -5.81
N LEU A 122 -4.71 1.72 -6.92
CA LEU A 122 -3.83 2.76 -7.47
C LEU A 122 -4.58 4.03 -7.82
N LEU A 123 -5.71 3.92 -8.52
CA LEU A 123 -6.52 5.07 -8.95
C LEU A 123 -7.07 5.85 -7.74
N ILE A 124 -7.68 5.15 -6.79
CA ILE A 124 -8.21 5.75 -5.56
C ILE A 124 -7.07 6.39 -4.75
N GLY A 125 -5.94 5.70 -4.64
CA GLY A 125 -4.77 6.19 -3.93
C GLY A 125 -4.21 7.47 -4.56
N PHE A 126 -4.20 7.54 -5.89
CA PHE A 126 -3.76 8.73 -6.63
C PHE A 126 -4.70 9.90 -6.39
N LEU A 127 -6.02 9.69 -6.50
CA LEU A 127 -7.02 10.73 -6.22
C LEU A 127 -6.91 11.26 -4.79
N LEU A 128 -6.80 10.36 -3.79
CA LEU A 128 -6.62 10.74 -2.39
C LEU A 128 -5.30 11.50 -2.18
N GLN A 129 -4.21 11.07 -2.81
CA GLN A 129 -2.91 11.74 -2.71
C GLN A 129 -2.94 13.14 -3.32
N VAL A 130 -3.60 13.32 -4.47
CA VAL A 130 -3.77 14.62 -5.13
C VAL A 130 -4.63 15.55 -4.27
N LEU A 131 -5.77 15.07 -3.77
CA LEU A 131 -6.66 15.84 -2.89
C LEU A 131 -5.95 16.27 -1.60
N TYR A 132 -5.19 15.37 -0.98
CA TYR A 132 -4.43 15.66 0.23
C TYR A 132 -3.34 16.72 -0.02
N THR A 133 -2.54 16.54 -1.07
CA THR A 133 -1.43 17.44 -1.41
C THR A 133 -1.95 18.82 -1.85
N GLY A 134 -2.97 18.84 -2.71
CA GLY A 134 -3.64 20.04 -3.18
C GLY A 134 -4.33 20.80 -2.05
N GLY A 135 -5.08 20.10 -1.20
CA GLY A 135 -5.75 20.67 -0.03
C GLY A 135 -4.78 21.29 0.96
N ARG A 136 -3.65 20.62 1.24
CA ARG A 136 -2.61 21.15 2.13
C ARG A 136 -1.94 22.41 1.56
N LYS A 137 -1.69 22.46 0.25
CA LYS A 137 -1.16 23.65 -0.43
C LYS A 137 -2.15 24.82 -0.35
N TYR A 138 -3.42 24.56 -0.64
CA TYR A 138 -4.49 25.57 -0.55
C TYR A 138 -4.62 26.13 0.88
N TYR A 139 -4.65 25.26 1.89
CA TYR A 139 -4.76 25.68 3.28
C TYR A 139 -3.60 26.58 3.72
N LYS A 140 -2.34 26.21 3.37
CA LYS A 140 -1.17 27.04 3.68
C LYS A 140 -1.24 28.42 3.04
N VAL A 141 -1.66 28.51 1.77
CA VAL A 141 -1.80 29.80 1.06
C VAL A 141 -2.91 30.64 1.71
N LYS A 142 -4.06 30.03 2.02
CA LYS A 142 -5.18 30.71 2.70
C LYS A 142 -4.75 31.26 4.06
N GLN A 143 -4.06 30.45 4.86
CA GLN A 143 -3.56 30.85 6.18
C GLN A 143 -2.52 31.97 6.08
N TYR A 144 -1.59 31.89 5.12
CA TYR A 144 -0.60 32.94 4.87
C TYR A 144 -1.27 34.27 4.50
N ASN A 145 -2.24 34.26 3.57
CA ASN A 145 -2.97 35.45 3.17
C ASN A 145 -3.79 36.05 4.32
N PHE A 146 -4.40 35.20 5.15
CA PHE A 146 -5.13 35.63 6.34
C PHE A 146 -4.21 36.34 7.35
N MET A 147 -3.05 35.75 7.67
CA MET A 147 -2.06 36.35 8.57
C MET A 147 -1.51 37.68 8.01
N ARG A 148 -1.31 37.76 6.68
CA ARG A 148 -0.88 39.00 6.01
C ARG A 148 -1.93 40.11 6.13
N GLN A 149 -3.21 39.79 5.95
CA GLN A 149 -4.30 40.75 6.14
C GLN A 149 -4.40 41.24 7.58
N GLN A 150 -4.21 40.37 8.57
CA GLN A 150 -4.19 40.77 9.98
C GLN A 150 -3.03 41.72 10.31
N ARG A 151 -1.83 41.45 9.79
CA ARG A 151 -0.67 42.34 9.97
C ARG A 151 -0.91 43.70 9.34
N GLN A 152 -1.46 43.75 8.13
CA GLN A 152 -1.78 45.02 7.45
C GLN A 152 -2.80 45.86 8.22
N LYS A 153 -3.80 45.23 8.85
CA LYS A 153 -4.77 45.92 9.71
C LYS A 153 -4.17 46.46 11.02
N GLN A 154 -3.12 45.82 11.55
CA GLN A 154 -2.43 46.28 12.76
C GLN A 154 -1.40 47.38 12.49
N THR A 155 -0.83 47.43 11.28
CA THR A 155 0.11 48.48 10.86
C THR A 155 -0.57 49.68 10.18
N ALA A 156 -1.89 49.63 9.96
CA ALA A 156 -2.63 50.81 9.53
C ALA A 156 -2.64 51.82 10.70
N PRO A 157 -2.14 53.06 10.51
CA PRO A 157 -2.20 54.07 11.55
C PRO A 157 -3.66 54.29 11.93
N SER A 158 -3.91 54.50 13.22
CA SER A 158 -5.17 55.02 13.73
C SER A 158 -5.34 56.47 13.27
N GLU A 159 -5.60 56.67 11.98
CA GLU A 159 -6.12 57.93 11.47
C GLU A 159 -7.62 57.95 11.69
N SER A 160 -8.03 58.40 12.87
CA SER A 160 -9.25 59.18 13.07
C SER A 160 -9.29 59.63 14.53
N GLU A 161 -8.89 60.88 14.72
CA GLU A 161 -9.44 61.78 15.75
C GLU A 161 -10.98 61.84 15.68
#